data_AF-A0A962N6E3-F1
#
_entry.id   AF-A0A962N6E3-F1
#
_cell.length_a   1.000
_cell.length_b   1.000
_cell.length_c   1.000
_cell.angle_alpha   90.00
_cell.angle_beta   90.00
_cell.angle_gamma   90.00
#
_symmetry.space_group_name_H-M   'P 1'
#
loop_
_entity.id
_entity.type
_entity.pdbx_description
1 polymer ?
#
loop_
_entity_poly.entity_id
_entity_poly.type
_entity_poly.pdbx_seq_one_letter_code
_entity_poly.pdbx_strand_id
1 'polypeptide(L)'
;FAIATQITTRLLHTSRKASRLAFMDVTSRVARTLIDLCSEPDAMSHPDGTQIRISRQEISRIVGCSREMVGRVLKQLEEEGKISVSGKTIVVFGQQAQQPLQ
;
A
#
# COMPACT_ATOMS: atom_id res chain seq x y z
N PHE A 1 19.59 -38.83 4.91
CA PHE A 1 18.78 -37.77 5.55
C PHE A 1 18.93 -36.36 4.92
N ALA A 2 19.45 -36.22 3.68
CA ALA A 2 19.71 -34.88 3.09
C ALA A 2 18.72 -34.42 2.00
N ILE A 3 17.91 -35.32 1.44
CA ILE A 3 17.02 -34.99 0.30
C ILE A 3 15.71 -34.32 0.74
N ALA A 4 15.15 -34.70 1.89
CA ALA A 4 13.90 -34.12 2.40
C ALA A 4 14.04 -32.61 2.68
N THR A 5 15.21 -32.17 3.16
CA THR A 5 15.47 -30.75 3.44
C THR A 5 15.53 -29.92 2.16
N GLN A 6 16.10 -30.45 1.07
CA GLN A 6 16.31 -29.69 -0.17
C GLN A 6 15.02 -29.43 -0.95
N ILE A 7 14.04 -30.34 -0.86
CA ILE A 7 12.69 -30.14 -1.42
C ILE A 7 11.96 -29.04 -0.62
N THR A 8 12.04 -29.10 0.71
CA THR A 8 11.42 -28.09 1.60
C THR A 8 11.96 -26.69 1.33
N THR A 9 13.27 -26.53 1.09
CA THR A 9 13.88 -25.21 0.80
C THR A 9 13.43 -24.65 -0.55
N ARG A 10 13.33 -25.47 -1.62
CA ARG A 10 12.86 -24.99 -2.94
C ARG A 10 11.37 -24.67 -2.96
N LEU A 11 10.55 -25.43 -2.24
CA LEU A 11 9.12 -25.16 -2.09
C LEU A 11 8.90 -23.86 -1.32
N LEU A 12 9.63 -23.65 -0.21
CA LEU A 12 9.61 -22.40 0.56
C LEU A 12 10.08 -21.20 -0.26
N HIS A 13 11.12 -21.34 -1.09
CA HIS A 13 11.60 -20.25 -1.94
C HIS A 13 10.59 -19.87 -3.04
N THR A 14 9.89 -20.86 -3.61
CA THR A 14 8.84 -20.62 -4.61
C THR A 14 7.62 -19.98 -3.98
N SER A 15 7.20 -20.45 -2.80
CA SER A 15 6.10 -19.86 -2.02
C SER A 15 6.40 -18.42 -1.60
N ARG A 16 7.62 -18.11 -1.14
CA ARG A 16 8.03 -16.75 -0.80
C ARG A 16 8.06 -15.81 -2.00
N LYS A 17 8.52 -16.27 -3.17
CA LYS A 17 8.52 -15.45 -4.40
C LYS A 17 7.09 -15.21 -4.91
N ALA A 18 6.23 -16.22 -4.90
CA ALA A 18 4.81 -16.07 -5.25
C ALA A 18 4.08 -15.12 -4.28
N SER A 19 4.34 -15.25 -2.98
CA SER A 19 3.83 -14.33 -1.96
C SER A 19 4.30 -12.89 -2.20
N ARG A 20 5.58 -12.68 -2.56
CA ARG A 20 6.12 -11.36 -2.90
C ARG A 20 5.46 -10.76 -4.15
N LEU A 21 5.21 -11.58 -5.18
CA LEU A 21 4.51 -11.15 -6.40
C LEU A 21 3.04 -10.78 -6.13
N ALA A 22 2.33 -11.57 -5.33
CA ALA A 22 0.99 -11.22 -4.85
C ALA A 22 1.00 -9.93 -4.01
N PHE A 23 2.07 -9.68 -3.25
CA PHE A 23 2.25 -8.45 -2.48
C PHE A 23 2.45 -7.22 -3.38
N MET A 24 3.28 -7.33 -4.43
CA MET A 24 3.47 -6.26 -5.42
C MET A 24 2.17 -5.90 -6.14
N ASP A 25 1.34 -6.90 -6.42
CA ASP A 25 0.02 -6.73 -7.02
C ASP A 25 -0.93 -5.95 -6.09
N VAL A 26 -0.94 -6.27 -4.80
CA VAL A 26 -1.78 -5.56 -3.81
C VAL A 26 -1.28 -4.14 -3.56
N THR A 27 0.03 -3.91 -3.45
CA THR A 27 0.58 -2.55 -3.30
C THR A 27 0.15 -1.64 -4.46
N SER A 28 0.26 -2.16 -5.69
CA SER A 28 -0.12 -1.42 -6.89
C SER A 28 -1.61 -1.11 -6.93
N ARG A 29 -2.47 -2.06 -6.52
CA ARG A 29 -3.93 -1.86 -6.45
C ARG A 29 -4.34 -0.86 -5.37
N VAL A 30 -3.71 -0.90 -4.19
CA VAL A 30 -3.96 0.10 -3.12
C VAL A 30 -3.54 1.48 -3.60
N ALA A 31 -2.34 1.63 -4.16
CA ALA A 31 -1.86 2.92 -4.66
C ALA A 31 -2.78 3.49 -5.74
N ARG A 32 -3.25 2.64 -6.67
CA ARG A 32 -4.21 3.05 -7.71
C ARG A 32 -5.53 3.51 -7.11
N THR A 33 -6.05 2.75 -6.15
CA THR A 33 -7.28 3.11 -5.42
C THR A 33 -7.16 4.49 -4.76
N LEU A 34 -6.03 4.78 -4.10
CA LEU A 34 -5.81 6.09 -3.48
C LEU A 34 -5.81 7.23 -4.51
N ILE A 35 -5.19 7.02 -5.68
CA ILE A 35 -5.18 8.01 -6.77
C ILE A 35 -6.58 8.22 -7.35
N ASP A 36 -7.36 7.15 -7.54
CA ASP A 36 -8.73 7.23 -8.03
C ASP A 36 -9.61 8.01 -7.03
N LEU A 37 -9.47 7.74 -5.72
CA LEU A 37 -10.16 8.48 -4.66
C LEU A 37 -9.76 9.97 -4.60
N CYS A 38 -8.52 10.31 -4.95
CA CYS A 38 -8.09 11.71 -5.06
C CYS A 38 -8.76 12.48 -6.20
N SER A 39 -9.34 11.78 -7.18
CA SER A 39 -10.06 12.37 -8.31
C SER A 39 -11.56 12.48 -8.06
N GLU A 40 -12.05 11.95 -6.93
CA GLU A 40 -13.45 12.04 -6.54
C GLU A 40 -13.79 13.40 -5.89
N PRO A 41 -15.04 13.87 -5.97
CA PRO A 41 -15.44 15.16 -5.41
C PRO A 41 -15.37 15.23 -3.88
N ASP A 42 -15.23 14.10 -3.18
CA ASP A 42 -15.02 14.04 -1.72
C ASP A 42 -13.55 14.32 -1.33
N ALA A 43 -12.64 14.35 -2.30
CA ALA A 43 -11.24 14.70 -2.07
C ALA A 43 -11.09 16.18 -1.72
N MET A 44 -10.35 16.45 -0.65
CA MET A 44 -10.09 17.79 -0.14
C MET A 44 -8.68 18.25 -0.52
N SER A 45 -8.53 19.50 -0.92
CA SER A 45 -7.19 20.08 -1.14
C SER A 45 -6.46 20.25 0.19
N HIS A 46 -5.21 19.81 0.26
CA HIS A 46 -4.33 19.91 1.43
C HIS A 46 -3.04 20.66 1.04
N PRO A 47 -2.40 21.43 1.94
CA PRO A 47 -1.15 22.13 1.63
C PRO A 47 -0.06 21.22 1.03
N ASP A 48 0.04 19.99 1.52
CA ASP A 48 1.01 19.00 1.03
C ASP A 48 0.52 18.13 -0.16
N GLY A 49 -0.74 18.26 -0.58
CA GLY A 49 -1.30 17.45 -1.66
C GLY A 49 -2.81 17.29 -1.62
N THR A 50 -3.30 16.06 -1.73
CA THR A 50 -4.74 15.75 -1.71
C THR A 50 -5.08 14.92 -0.49
N GLN A 51 -6.04 15.39 0.31
CA GLN A 51 -6.55 14.68 1.47
C GLN A 51 -7.83 13.92 1.09
N ILE A 52 -7.85 12.64 1.43
CA ILE A 52 -9.02 11.77 1.29
C ILE A 52 -9.37 11.16 2.65
N ARG A 53 -10.66 10.91 2.88
CA ARG A 53 -11.13 10.28 4.12
C ARG A 53 -11.71 8.92 3.81
N ILE A 54 -10.93 7.88 4.08
CA ILE A 54 -11.32 6.50 3.82
C ILE A 54 -10.81 5.57 4.92
N SER A 55 -11.65 4.61 5.34
CA SER A 55 -11.23 3.62 6.33
C SER A 55 -10.42 2.49 5.71
N ARG A 56 -9.53 1.87 6.49
CA ARG A 56 -8.81 0.65 6.08
C ARG A 56 -9.74 -0.50 5.68
N GLN A 57 -10.94 -0.53 6.26
CA GLN A 57 -11.96 -1.53 5.92
C GLN A 57 -12.55 -1.27 4.53
N GLU A 58 -12.78 -0.01 4.16
CA GLU A 58 -13.25 0.34 2.82
C GLU A 58 -12.20 0.06 1.76
N ILE A 59 -10.94 0.46 2.01
CA ILE A 59 -9.82 0.11 1.12
C ILE A 59 -9.75 -1.42 0.94
N SER A 60 -9.88 -2.19 2.02
CA SER A 60 -9.84 -3.67 1.95
C SER A 60 -10.96 -4.27 1.10
N ARG A 61 -12.15 -3.64 1.10
CA ARG A 61 -13.29 -4.06 0.28
C ARG A 61 -13.07 -3.72 -1.19
N ILE A 62 -12.55 -2.54 -1.49
CA ILE A 62 -12.28 -2.08 -2.87
C ILE A 62 -11.18 -2.93 -3.51
N VAL A 63 -10.07 -3.13 -2.79
CA VAL A 63 -8.89 -3.84 -3.31
C VAL A 63 -9.08 -5.36 -3.28
N GLY A 64 -9.95 -5.88 -2.41
CA GLY A 64 -10.17 -7.32 -2.25
C GLY A 64 -9.04 -8.02 -1.50
N CYS A 65 -8.50 -7.39 -0.46
CA CYS A 65 -7.43 -7.95 0.37
C CYS A 65 -7.72 -7.80 1.87
N SER A 66 -6.89 -8.38 2.74
CA SER A 66 -7.10 -8.26 4.19
C SER A 66 -6.77 -6.85 4.70
N ARG A 67 -7.45 -6.42 5.78
CA ARG A 67 -7.15 -5.14 6.45
C ARG A 67 -5.70 -5.05 6.92
N GLU A 68 -5.11 -6.17 7.32
CA GLU A 68 -3.69 -6.24 7.71
C GLU A 68 -2.76 -5.95 6.52
N MET A 69 -3.08 -6.49 5.34
CA MET A 69 -2.30 -6.25 4.13
C MET A 69 -2.39 -4.80 3.68
N VAL A 70 -3.59 -4.20 3.72
CA VAL A 70 -3.76 -2.76 3.50
C VAL A 70 -2.93 -1.95 4.49
N GLY A 71 -2.97 -2.30 5.78
CA GLY A 71 -2.19 -1.61 6.82
C GLY A 71 -0.69 -1.64 6.55
N ARG A 72 -0.15 -2.79 6.11
CA ARG A 72 1.27 -2.93 5.73
C ARG A 72 1.62 -2.08 4.51
N VAL A 73 0.78 -2.09 3.48
CA VAL A 73 0.99 -1.30 2.26
C VAL A 73 0.94 0.20 2.56
N LEU A 74 -0.04 0.66 3.35
CA LEU A 74 -0.14 2.06 3.75
C LEU A 74 1.11 2.51 4.53
N LYS A 75 1.59 1.67 5.46
CA LYS A 75 2.82 1.96 6.19
C LYS A 75 4.04 2.04 5.26
N GLN A 76 4.15 1.13 4.30
CA GLN A 76 5.23 1.17 3.32
C GLN A 76 5.18 2.46 2.46
N LEU A 77 3.99 2.86 1.99
CA LEU A 77 3.82 4.10 1.21
C LEU A 77 4.13 5.35 2.03
N GLU A 78 3.85 5.32 3.35
CA GLU A 78 4.22 6.38 4.28
C GLU A 78 5.74 6.44 4.51
N GLU A 79 6.39 5.28 4.69
CA GLU A 79 7.86 5.18 4.79
C GLU A 79 8.57 5.63 3.51
N GLU A 80 7.94 5.42 2.34
CA GLU A 80 8.42 5.92 1.04
C GLU A 80 8.13 7.42 0.82
N GLY A 81 7.46 8.10 1.76
CA GLY A 81 7.13 9.52 1.67
C GLY A 81 6.15 9.86 0.56
N LYS A 82 5.27 8.92 0.18
CA LYS A 82 4.23 9.13 -0.86
C LYS A 82 2.89 9.54 -0.25
N ILE A 83 2.63 9.13 0.98
CA ILE A 83 1.40 9.44 1.71
C ILE A 83 1.70 9.75 3.18
N SER A 84 0.75 10.37 3.86
CA SER A 84 0.69 10.44 5.32
C SER A 84 -0.66 9.92 5.80
N VAL A 85 -0.66 9.07 6.84
CA VAL A 85 -1.87 8.45 7.36
C VAL A 85 -2.16 8.91 8.78
N SER A 86 -3.31 9.56 8.98
CA SER A 86 -3.82 9.95 10.29
C SER A 86 -5.23 9.39 10.51
N GLY A 87 -5.30 8.23 11.18
CA GLY A 87 -6.58 7.56 11.47
C GLY A 87 -7.31 7.07 10.21
N LYS A 88 -8.41 7.74 9.86
CA LYS A 88 -9.19 7.52 8.62
C LYS A 88 -8.88 8.54 7.53
N THR A 89 -7.97 9.47 7.80
CA THR A 89 -7.56 10.50 6.88
C THR A 89 -6.23 10.10 6.26
N ILE A 90 -6.14 10.19 4.94
CA ILE A 90 -4.90 9.93 4.20
C ILE A 90 -4.61 11.17 3.36
N VAL A 91 -3.41 11.71 3.49
CA VAL A 91 -2.89 12.76 2.60
C VAL A 91 -1.99 12.09 1.58
N VAL A 92 -2.34 12.22 0.30
CA VAL A 92 -1.52 11.77 -0.81
C VAL A 92 -0.69 12.97 -1.28
N PHE A 93 0.64 12.84 -1.19
CA PHE A 93 1.53 13.90 -1.61
C PHE A 93 1.52 14.00 -3.14
N GLY A 94 1.29 15.20 -3.65
CA GLY A 94 1.40 15.46 -5.08
C GLY A 94 2.86 15.34 -5.54
N GLN A 95 3.09 15.03 -6.81
CA GLN A 95 4.43 14.96 -7.44
C GLN A 95 5.30 16.23 -7.27
N GLN A 96 4.78 17.30 -6.66
CA GLN A 96 5.47 18.55 -6.36
C GLN A 96 5.98 18.66 -4.90
N ALA A 97 5.58 17.76 -4.00
CA ALA A 97 5.95 17.81 -2.58
C ALA A 97 7.21 16.99 -2.24
N GLN A 98 7.99 16.58 -3.25
CA GLN A 98 9.32 16.00 -3.04
C GLN A 98 10.37 17.12 -2.92
N GLN A 99 10.23 18.02 -1.93
CA GLN A 99 11.37 18.81 -1.48
C GLN A 99 11.96 18.12 -0.25
N PRO A 100 13.19 17.58 -0.35
CA PRO A 100 13.85 17.00 0.81
C PRO A 100 14.08 18.10 1.85
N LEU A 101 13.59 17.87 3.06
CA LEU A 101 14.07 18.57 4.26
C LEU A 101 15.52 18.12 4.50
N GLN A 102 16.45 19.01 4.12
CA GLN A 102 17.88 19.13 4.49
C GLN A 102 18.77 17.88 4.44
#